data_AF-A0AAD8CZ90-F1
#
_entry.id   AF-A0AAD8CZ90-F1
#
_cell.length_a   1.000
_cell.length_b   1.000
_cell.length_c   1.000
_cell.angle_alpha   90.00
_cell.angle_beta   90.00
_cell.angle_gamma   90.00
#
_symmetry.space_group_name_H-M   'P 1'
#
loop_
_entity.id
_entity.type
_entity.pdbx_description
1 polymer ?
#
loop_
_entity_poly.entity_id
_entity_poly.type
_entity_poly.pdbx_seq_one_letter_code
_entity_poly.pdbx_strand_id
1 'polypeptide(L)'
;QLRKPVVEKMRRDRINNSIEQLKTILEKQFQKHEPSCKLDKADVLEMTVSFLKQQLKPEPVTPQVDFNEGYSRCLQETLHFMSLCAPQKGARDEMKTETQRKLLNHFQAAQNSPAHQSPVKEATPVKSALWRPW
;
A
#
# COMPACT_ATOMS: atom_id res chain seq x y z
N GLN A 1 12.51 -29.75 43.55
CA GLN A 1 13.10 -28.67 42.72
C GLN A 1 13.35 -29.05 41.25
N LEU A 2 12.89 -30.20 40.73
CA LEU A 2 13.23 -30.74 39.40
C LEU A 2 12.33 -30.32 38.21
N ARG A 3 11.23 -29.58 38.42
CA ARG A 3 10.35 -29.16 37.30
C ARG A 3 10.90 -27.98 36.49
N LYS A 4 11.64 -27.08 37.14
CA LYS A 4 12.26 -25.91 36.51
C LYS A 4 13.23 -26.25 35.35
N PRO A 5 14.12 -27.27 35.45
CA PRO A 5 15.01 -27.62 34.33
C PRO A 5 14.29 -28.18 33.10
N VAL A 6 13.16 -28.88 33.28
CA VAL A 6 12.40 -29.44 32.14
C VAL A 6 11.70 -28.33 31.36
N VAL A 7 11.06 -27.38 32.05
CA VAL A 7 10.37 -26.24 31.41
C VAL A 7 11.36 -25.36 30.63
N GLU A 8 12.53 -25.08 31.20
CA GLU A 8 13.56 -24.30 30.52
C GLU A 8 14.13 -25.04 29.30
N LYS A 9 14.27 -26.37 29.37
CA LYS A 9 14.63 -27.19 28.20
C LYS A 9 13.60 -27.05 27.09
N MET A 10 12.30 -27.24 27.38
CA MET A 10 11.23 -27.07 26.41
C MET A 10 11.19 -25.67 25.80
N ARG A 11 11.47 -24.64 26.60
CA ARG A 11 11.57 -23.26 26.12
C ARG A 11 12.70 -23.09 25.12
N ARG A 12 13.89 -23.59 25.45
CA ARG A 12 15.06 -23.55 24.57
C ARG A 12 14.82 -24.31 23.28
N ASP A 13 14.23 -25.49 23.37
CA ASP A 13 13.89 -26.32 22.21
C ASP A 13 12.91 -25.58 21.29
N ARG A 14 11.87 -24.93 21.86
CA ARG A 14 10.94 -24.09 21.09
C ARG A 14 11.66 -22.94 20.38
N ILE A 15 12.53 -22.20 21.08
CA ILE A 15 13.27 -21.08 20.49
C ILE A 15 14.18 -21.56 19.35
N ASN A 16 14.92 -22.64 19.56
CA ASN A 16 15.80 -23.19 18.54
C ASN A 16 15.03 -23.66 17.31
N ASN A 17 13.90 -24.34 17.50
CA ASN A 17 13.03 -24.77 16.40
C ASN A 17 12.50 -23.56 15.60
N SER A 18 12.06 -22.49 16.28
CA SER A 18 11.66 -21.26 15.58
C SER A 18 12.82 -20.64 14.78
N ILE A 19 14.05 -20.63 15.29
CA ILE A 19 15.23 -20.12 14.56
C ILE A 19 15.53 -20.98 13.32
N GLU A 20 15.42 -22.31 13.41
CA GLU A 20 15.60 -23.21 12.27
C GLU A 20 14.52 -23.03 11.19
N GLN A 21 13.27 -22.79 11.59
CA GLN A 21 12.19 -22.44 10.67
C GLN A 21 12.48 -21.13 9.93
N LEU A 22 12.93 -20.09 10.65
CA LEU A 22 13.33 -18.82 10.04
C LEU A 22 14.46 -19.01 9.03
N LYS A 23 15.51 -19.78 9.40
CA LYS A 23 16.61 -20.10 8.50
C LYS A 23 16.11 -20.76 7.21
N THR A 24 15.23 -21.75 7.30
CA THR A 24 14.66 -22.45 6.14
C THR A 24 13.86 -21.50 5.23
N ILE A 25 13.10 -20.57 5.80
CA ILE A 25 12.35 -19.56 5.05
C ILE A 25 13.31 -18.62 4.32
N LEU A 26 14.34 -18.13 5.02
CA LEU A 26 15.35 -17.24 4.43
C LEU A 26 16.14 -17.95 3.32
N GLU A 27 16.60 -19.17 3.54
CA GLU A 27 17.32 -19.95 2.51
C GLU A 27 16.49 -20.08 1.23
N LYS A 28 15.18 -20.36 1.31
CA LYS A 28 14.32 -20.41 0.12
C LYS A 28 14.19 -19.08 -0.61
N GLN A 29 14.20 -17.96 0.10
CA GLN A 29 14.09 -16.61 -0.49
C GLN A 29 15.43 -16.15 -1.09
N PHE A 30 16.55 -16.49 -0.44
CA PHE A 30 17.89 -15.99 -0.76
C PHE A 30 18.81 -16.99 -1.46
N GLN A 31 18.38 -18.24 -1.69
CA GLN A 31 19.10 -19.27 -2.45
C GLN A 31 19.58 -18.81 -3.84
N LYS A 32 18.94 -17.78 -4.42
CA LYS A 32 19.35 -17.19 -5.70
C LYS A 32 20.61 -16.33 -5.61
N HIS A 33 21.00 -15.87 -4.42
CA HIS A 33 22.10 -14.92 -4.22
C HIS A 33 23.38 -15.58 -3.69
N GLU A 34 23.30 -16.61 -2.84
CA GLU A 34 24.48 -17.35 -2.36
C GLU A 34 24.07 -18.72 -1.80
N PRO A 35 24.36 -19.85 -2.48
CA PRO A 35 23.86 -21.16 -2.12
C PRO A 35 24.54 -21.82 -0.91
N SER A 36 25.50 -21.17 -0.25
CA SER A 36 26.30 -21.80 0.82
C SER A 36 26.57 -20.94 2.05
N CYS A 37 25.98 -19.75 2.13
CA CYS A 37 26.20 -18.84 3.25
C CYS A 37 25.68 -19.49 4.54
N LYS A 38 26.59 -19.95 5.39
CA LYS A 38 26.27 -20.52 6.70
C LYS A 38 25.75 -19.40 7.58
N LEU A 39 24.43 -19.18 7.55
CA LEU A 39 23.79 -18.21 8.44
C LEU A 39 23.94 -18.71 9.88
N ASP A 40 24.61 -17.91 10.70
CA ASP A 40 24.64 -18.11 12.13
C ASP A 40 23.33 -17.61 12.77
N LYS A 41 23.21 -17.71 14.10
CA LYS A 41 21.96 -17.30 14.79
C LYS A 41 21.71 -15.79 14.73
N ALA A 42 22.77 -14.98 14.76
CA ALA A 42 22.65 -13.54 14.68
C ALA A 42 22.22 -13.12 13.27
N ASP A 43 22.85 -13.70 12.24
CA ASP A 43 22.52 -13.47 10.83
C ASP A 43 21.05 -13.81 10.54
N VAL A 44 20.58 -14.99 10.98
CA VAL A 44 19.18 -15.41 10.79
C VAL A 44 18.22 -14.38 11.38
N LEU A 45 18.50 -13.87 12.59
CA LEU A 45 17.64 -12.90 13.25
C LEU A 45 17.69 -11.53 12.56
N GLU A 46 18.87 -11.05 12.19
CA GLU A 46 19.04 -9.78 11.50
C GLU A 46 18.35 -9.78 10.13
N MET A 47 18.60 -10.82 9.32
CA MET A 47 17.96 -11.00 8.02
C MET A 47 16.44 -11.09 8.14
N THR A 48 15.94 -11.82 9.15
CA THR A 48 14.49 -11.90 9.42
C THR A 48 13.90 -10.53 9.74
N VAL A 49 14.56 -9.73 10.58
CA VAL A 49 14.09 -8.37 10.91
C VAL A 49 14.10 -7.47 9.69
N SER A 50 15.16 -7.53 8.87
CA SER A 50 15.24 -6.78 7.61
C SER A 50 14.11 -7.17 6.65
N PHE A 51 13.90 -8.47 6.46
CA PHE A 51 12.81 -9.01 5.65
C PHE A 51 11.44 -8.54 6.13
N LEU A 52 11.17 -8.62 7.44
CA LEU A 52 9.91 -8.15 8.00
C LEU A 52 9.74 -6.64 7.85
N LYS A 53 10.79 -5.83 8.02
CA LYS A 53 10.72 -4.38 7.78
C LYS A 53 10.41 -4.05 6.33
N GLN A 54 10.89 -4.85 5.39
CA GLN A 54 10.57 -4.69 3.97
C GLN A 54 9.11 -5.06 3.69
N GLN A 55 8.62 -6.17 4.25
CA GLN A 55 7.25 -6.66 4.04
C GLN A 55 6.17 -5.86 4.78
N LEU A 56 6.50 -5.34 5.97
CA LEU A 56 5.61 -4.54 6.81
C LEU A 56 5.74 -3.04 6.54
N LYS A 57 6.66 -2.63 5.66
CA LYS A 57 6.61 -1.28 5.12
C LYS A 57 5.23 -1.15 4.50
N PRO A 58 4.41 -0.15 4.89
CA PRO A 58 3.25 0.17 4.10
C PRO A 58 3.78 0.31 2.69
N GLU A 59 3.32 -0.55 1.78
CA GLU A 59 3.36 -0.25 0.36
C GLU A 59 2.99 1.24 0.28
N PRO A 60 3.82 2.10 -0.35
CA PRO A 60 3.34 3.44 -0.64
C PRO A 60 2.03 3.18 -1.34
N VAL A 61 0.91 3.51 -0.67
CA VAL A 61 -0.44 3.31 -1.18
C VAL A 61 -0.30 3.75 -2.62
N THR A 62 -0.35 2.78 -3.55
CA THR A 62 -0.17 3.02 -4.99
C THR A 62 -0.82 4.35 -5.22
N PRO A 63 -0.12 5.43 -5.66
CA PRO A 63 -0.66 6.78 -5.58
C PRO A 63 -2.07 6.64 -6.06
N GLN A 64 -3.03 6.72 -5.13
CA GLN A 64 -4.43 6.56 -5.45
C GLN A 64 -4.55 7.78 -6.32
N VAL A 65 -4.49 7.60 -7.64
CA VAL A 65 -4.41 8.69 -8.60
C VAL A 65 -5.57 9.52 -8.19
N ASP A 66 -5.27 10.66 -7.54
CA ASP A 66 -6.27 11.28 -6.69
C ASP A 66 -7.40 11.56 -7.65
N PHE A 67 -8.55 10.93 -7.42
CA PHE A 67 -9.63 11.02 -8.37
C PHE A 67 -9.92 12.49 -8.64
N ASN A 68 -9.75 13.37 -7.63
CA ASN A 68 -9.85 14.82 -7.79
C ASN A 68 -8.73 15.39 -8.66
N GLU A 69 -7.49 14.93 -8.56
CA GLU A 69 -6.38 15.37 -9.42
C GLU A 69 -6.59 14.95 -10.87
N GLY A 70 -6.91 13.67 -11.10
CA GLY A 70 -7.21 13.14 -12.44
C GLY A 70 -8.44 13.80 -13.07
N TYR A 71 -9.47 14.04 -12.26
CA TYR A 71 -10.68 14.74 -12.67
C TYR A 71 -10.42 16.22 -12.98
N SER A 72 -9.69 16.93 -12.11
CA SER A 72 -9.33 18.34 -12.30
C SER A 72 -8.52 18.53 -13.59
N ARG A 73 -7.55 17.64 -13.84
CA ARG A 73 -6.77 17.63 -15.07
C ARG A 73 -7.64 17.42 -16.31
N CYS A 74 -8.52 16.42 -16.30
CA CYS A 74 -9.46 16.15 -17.40
C CYS A 74 -10.37 17.36 -17.68
N LEU A 75 -10.88 18.00 -16.62
CA LEU A 75 -11.70 19.20 -16.74
C LEU A 75 -10.91 20.36 -17.36
N GLN A 76 -9.68 20.61 -16.89
CA GLN A 76 -8.82 21.66 -17.42
C GLN A 76 -8.52 21.46 -18.91
N GLU A 77 -8.18 20.25 -19.33
CA GLU A 77 -7.94 19.90 -20.74
C GLU A 77 -9.21 20.09 -21.59
N THR A 78 -10.37 19.70 -21.07
CA THR A 78 -11.66 19.89 -21.74
C THR A 78 -11.99 21.38 -21.92
N LEU A 79 -11.84 22.19 -20.87
CA LEU A 79 -12.04 23.65 -20.91
C LEU A 79 -11.09 24.31 -21.93
N HIS A 80 -9.83 23.89 -21.94
CA HIS A 80 -8.83 24.40 -22.87
C HIS A 80 -9.20 24.08 -24.32
N PHE A 81 -9.57 22.83 -24.62
CA PHE A 81 -10.03 22.41 -25.95
C PHE A 81 -11.26 23.20 -26.41
N MET A 82 -12.22 23.44 -25.50
CA MET A 82 -13.41 24.24 -25.81
C MET A 82 -13.08 25.70 -26.14
N SER A 83 -12.10 26.29 -25.46
CA SER A 83 -11.61 27.66 -25.70
C SER A 83 -10.90 27.79 -27.06
N LEU A 84 -10.05 26.81 -27.43
CA LEU A 84 -9.41 26.75 -28.75
C LEU A 84 -10.43 26.57 -29.89
N CYS A 85 -11.58 25.99 -29.56
CA CYS A 85 -12.67 25.71 -30.49
C CYS A 85 -13.67 26.88 -30.69
N ALA A 86 -13.33 28.09 -30.24
CA ALA A 86 -14.21 29.26 -30.30
C ALA A 86 -14.80 29.51 -31.72
N PRO A 87 -16.07 29.95 -31.79
CA PRO A 87 -16.89 29.91 -33.01
C PRO A 87 -16.40 30.86 -34.13
N GLN A 88 -16.29 30.30 -35.34
CA GLN A 88 -16.37 31.05 -36.60
C GLN A 88 -17.81 30.94 -37.09
N LYS A 89 -18.52 32.08 -37.06
CA LYS A 89 -19.97 32.23 -37.25
C LYS A 89 -20.61 31.26 -38.25
N GLY A 90 -21.54 30.42 -37.79
CA GLY A 90 -22.51 29.69 -38.62
C GLY A 90 -23.36 28.68 -37.85
N ALA A 91 -24.50 28.21 -38.38
CA ALA A 91 -25.46 27.33 -37.69
C ALA A 91 -24.90 26.00 -37.10
N ARG A 92 -23.69 25.59 -37.48
CA ARG A 92 -22.92 24.51 -36.82
C ARG A 92 -22.45 24.89 -35.41
N ASP A 93 -22.38 26.18 -35.09
CA ASP A 93 -21.98 26.74 -33.80
C ASP A 93 -23.03 26.53 -32.71
N GLU A 94 -24.32 26.62 -33.02
CA GLU A 94 -25.36 26.54 -32.00
C GLU A 94 -25.39 25.15 -31.37
N MET A 95 -25.28 24.11 -32.20
CA MET A 95 -25.17 22.72 -31.73
C MET A 95 -23.87 22.46 -30.96
N LYS A 96 -22.75 23.08 -31.35
CA LYS A 96 -21.46 22.97 -30.67
C LYS A 96 -21.49 23.67 -29.30
N THR A 97 -22.08 24.85 -29.23
CA THR A 97 -22.23 25.66 -28.02
C THR A 97 -23.14 24.98 -27.00
N GLU A 98 -24.23 24.37 -27.45
CA GLU A 98 -25.15 23.62 -26.59
C GLU A 98 -24.51 22.36 -26.00
N THR A 99 -23.71 21.65 -26.80
CA THR A 99 -22.97 20.46 -26.34
C THR A 99 -21.89 20.84 -25.32
N GLN A 100 -21.14 21.93 -25.57
CA GLN A 100 -20.14 22.46 -24.65
C GLN A 100 -20.76 22.88 -23.31
N ARG A 101 -21.92 23.55 -23.34
CA ARG A 101 -22.67 23.97 -22.15
C ARG A 101 -23.15 22.78 -21.32
N LYS A 102 -23.72 21.75 -21.96
CA LYS A 102 -24.14 20.52 -21.29
C LYS A 102 -22.97 19.79 -20.62
N LEU A 103 -21.84 19.73 -21.31
CA LEU A 103 -20.63 19.09 -20.80
C LEU A 103 -20.10 19.82 -19.54
N LEU A 104 -20.03 21.15 -19.57
CA LEU A 104 -19.58 21.96 -18.43
C LEU A 104 -20.47 21.77 -17.19
N ASN A 105 -21.79 21.74 -17.38
CA ASN A 105 -22.74 21.52 -16.29
C ASN A 105 -22.58 20.13 -15.65
N HIS A 106 -22.32 19.10 -16.46
CA HIS A 106 -22.05 17.76 -15.96
C HIS A 106 -20.77 17.73 -15.08
N PHE A 107 -19.71 18.41 -15.53
CA PHE A 107 -18.46 18.49 -14.76
C PHE A 107 -18.56 19.32 -13.47
N GLN A 108 -19.50 20.26 -13.37
CA GLN A 108 -19.76 20.99 -12.13
C GLN A 108 -20.62 20.17 -11.15
N ALA A 109 -21.58 19.41 -11.66
CA ALA A 109 -22.43 18.55 -10.84
C ALA A 109 -21.65 17.40 -10.17
N ALA A 110 -20.70 16.80 -10.89
CA ALA A 110 -19.89 15.71 -10.36
C ALA A 110 -18.88 16.14 -9.27
N GLN A 111 -18.41 17.41 -9.26
CA GLN A 111 -17.55 17.93 -8.19
C GLN A 111 -18.29 18.15 -6.86
N ASN A 112 -19.58 18.46 -6.93
CA ASN A 112 -20.41 18.76 -5.75
C ASN A 112 -21.07 17.52 -5.14
N SER A 113 -20.75 16.32 -5.64
CA SER A 113 -21.37 15.07 -5.17
C SER A 113 -20.64 14.54 -3.94
N PRO A 114 -21.31 14.30 -2.79
CA PRO A 114 -20.67 13.86 -1.54
C PRO A 114 -20.24 12.38 -1.54
N ALA A 115 -20.17 11.71 -2.70
CA ALA A 115 -20.16 10.26 -2.79
C ALA A 115 -18.79 9.56 -2.63
N HIS A 116 -17.68 10.25 -2.37
CA HIS A 116 -16.35 9.62 -2.26
C HIS A 116 -15.60 9.98 -0.97
N GLN A 117 -16.21 9.72 0.18
CA GLN A 117 -15.46 9.38 1.38
C GLN A 117 -15.27 7.87 1.41
N SER A 118 -14.16 7.37 0.86
CA SER A 118 -13.75 5.99 1.10
C SER A 118 -13.55 5.82 2.62
N PRO A 119 -14.15 4.82 3.29
CA PRO A 119 -13.90 4.60 4.71
C PRO A 119 -12.43 4.20 4.87
N VAL A 120 -11.63 5.09 5.45
CA VAL A 120 -10.32 4.72 5.97
C VAL A 120 -10.58 3.73 7.10
N LYS A 121 -10.39 2.44 6.83
CA LYS A 121 -10.43 1.40 7.86
C LYS A 121 -9.26 1.66 8.80
N GLU A 122 -9.56 2.32 9.91
CA GLU A 122 -8.65 2.55 11.02
C GLU A 122 -8.21 1.20 11.58
N ALA A 123 -7.00 0.79 11.22
CA ALA A 123 -6.39 -0.43 11.73
C ALA A 123 -6.11 -0.22 13.22
N THR A 124 -6.91 -0.85 14.06
CA THR A 124 -6.68 -0.89 15.51
C THR A 124 -5.27 -1.42 15.80
N PRO A 125 -4.45 -0.73 16.62
CA PRO A 125 -3.14 -1.23 16.97
C PRO A 125 -3.33 -2.48 17.83
N VAL A 126 -2.94 -3.65 17.30
CA VAL A 126 -2.83 -4.88 18.08
C VAL A 126 -1.86 -4.56 19.21
N LYS A 127 -2.39 -4.50 20.44
CA LYS A 127 -1.62 -4.29 21.66
C LYS A 127 -0.52 -5.34 21.68
N SER A 128 0.71 -4.91 21.39
CA SER A 128 1.88 -5.77 21.45
C SER A 128 1.95 -6.31 22.87
N ALA A 129 1.80 -7.62 22.99
CA ALA A 129 1.94 -8.31 24.26
C ALA A 129 3.35 -7.99 24.77
N LEU A 130 3.41 -7.10 25.77
CA LEU A 130 4.64 -6.70 26.42
C LEU A 130 5.40 -7.96 26.82
N TRP A 131 6.61 -8.08 26.31
CA TRP A 131 7.49 -9.19 26.57
C TRP A 131 7.63 -9.35 28.09
N ARG A 132 7.21 -10.51 28.63
CA ARG A 132 7.35 -10.82 30.05
C ARG A 132 8.57 -11.72 30.22
N PRO A 133 9.61 -11.30 30.97
CA PRO A 133 10.63 -12.22 31.43
C PRO A 133 9.98 -13.22 32.38
N TRP A 134 10.33 -14.49 32.25
CA TRP A 134 10.09 -15.54 33.25
C TRP A 134 11.05 -15.38 34.42
#